data_AF-F4KMK6-F1
#
_entry.id   AF-F4KMK6-F1
#
_cell.length_a   1.000
_cell.length_b   1.000
_cell.length_c   1.000
_cell.angle_alpha   90.00
_cell.angle_beta   90.00
_cell.angle_gamma   90.00
#
_symmetry.space_group_name_H-M   'P 1'
#
loop_
_entity.id
_entity.type
_entity.pdbx_description
1 polymer ?
#
loop_
_entity_poly.entity_id
_entity_poly.type
_entity_poly.pdbx_seq_one_letter_code
_entity_poly.pdbx_strand_id
1 'polypeptide(L)'
;MRHIKFAFTIVACLLTACAPVSTNLDHQKKFDSEITRVDSIAIILAEIRALDQGIRDNSSLFLANSRAFNLHTDSLCFSKAIWVIEHYGYIKNLGKYNDSFGYLLEALPAVLLHNPQRLIEPHTYDLLKREVEAGRLPAEFVATLLDKYYVMKEKRTLYFSGFRQWLQQPYPQKRDQALSDSLRQDLGLPVLPDSLFVY
;
A
#
# COMPACT_ATOMS: atom_id res chain seq x y z
N MET A 1 21.44 64.17 -20.87
CA MET A 1 22.33 63.15 -21.49
C MET A 1 22.45 61.82 -20.70
N ARG A 2 21.67 61.59 -19.63
CA ARG A 2 21.76 60.35 -18.82
C ARG A 2 20.67 59.31 -19.15
N HIS A 3 19.58 59.71 -19.81
CA HIS A 3 18.48 58.84 -20.20
C HIS A 3 18.67 58.11 -21.54
N ILE A 4 19.53 58.63 -22.44
CA ILE A 4 19.81 58.00 -23.75
C ILE A 4 20.76 56.80 -23.59
N LYS A 5 21.65 56.81 -22.58
CA LYS A 5 22.56 55.68 -22.30
C LYS A 5 21.87 54.48 -21.66
N PHE A 6 20.73 54.66 -21.00
CA PHE A 6 19.96 53.56 -20.40
C PHE A 6 19.12 52.79 -21.43
N ALA A 7 18.65 53.46 -22.49
CA ALA A 7 17.88 52.81 -23.55
C ALA A 7 18.74 51.84 -24.39
N PHE A 8 20.02 52.15 -24.61
CA PHE A 8 20.92 51.27 -25.38
C PHE A 8 21.36 50.01 -24.62
N THR A 9 21.43 50.05 -23.27
CA THR A 9 21.80 48.88 -22.47
C THR A 9 20.67 47.85 -22.40
N ILE A 10 19.41 48.28 -22.45
CA ILE A 10 18.24 47.38 -22.39
C ILE A 10 18.03 46.65 -23.73
N VAL A 11 18.31 47.31 -24.87
CA VAL A 11 18.20 46.70 -26.20
C VAL A 11 19.31 45.67 -26.45
N ALA A 12 20.51 45.86 -25.90
CA ALA A 12 21.61 44.91 -26.04
C ALA A 12 21.39 43.59 -25.26
N CYS A 13 20.69 43.63 -24.12
CA CYS A 13 20.34 42.42 -23.36
C CYS A 13 19.19 41.61 -23.97
N LEU A 14 18.33 42.23 -24.79
CA LEU A 14 17.21 41.55 -25.46
C LEU A 14 17.62 40.81 -26.73
N LEU A 15 18.75 41.15 -27.35
CA LEU A 15 19.24 40.50 -28.57
C LEU A 15 20.15 39.29 -28.30
N THR A 16 20.64 39.10 -27.08
CA THR A 16 21.41 37.91 -26.69
C THR A 16 20.55 36.82 -26.02
N ALA A 17 19.30 37.13 -25.67
CA ALA A 17 18.36 36.17 -25.09
C ALA A 17 17.78 35.16 -26.11
N CYS A 18 18.01 35.38 -27.41
CA CYS A 18 17.60 34.50 -28.50
C CYS A 18 18.78 34.03 -29.35
N ALA A 19 19.96 33.83 -28.76
CA ALA A 19 20.94 32.97 -29.41
C ALA A 19 20.35 31.54 -29.38
N PRO A 20 20.15 30.87 -30.53
CA PRO A 20 19.81 29.46 -30.50
C PRO A 20 20.97 28.76 -29.80
N VAL A 21 20.68 28.17 -28.64
CA VAL A 21 21.57 27.17 -28.05
C VAL A 21 21.84 26.18 -29.16
N SER A 22 23.11 26.05 -29.57
CA SER A 22 23.53 24.97 -30.44
C SER A 22 23.20 23.68 -29.71
N THR A 23 22.06 23.11 -30.05
CA THR A 23 21.73 21.75 -29.66
C THR A 23 22.74 20.90 -30.40
N ASN A 24 23.76 20.45 -29.68
CA ASN A 24 24.47 19.24 -30.06
C ASN A 24 23.39 18.16 -30.18
N LEU A 25 22.94 17.93 -31.42
CA LEU A 25 21.89 17.00 -31.82
C LEU A 25 22.36 15.55 -31.75
N ASP A 26 23.33 15.25 -30.89
CA ASP A 26 24.01 13.95 -30.89
C ASP A 26 23.69 13.09 -29.66
N HIS A 27 22.57 13.35 -28.98
CA HIS A 27 22.03 12.44 -27.96
C HIS A 27 20.50 12.41 -27.91
N GLN A 28 19.83 12.28 -29.06
CA GLN A 28 18.54 11.58 -29.08
C GLN A 28 18.79 10.08 -29.06
N LYS A 29 19.25 9.57 -27.91
CA LYS A 29 19.14 8.16 -27.61
C LYS A 29 17.65 7.89 -27.48
N LYS A 30 17.04 7.38 -28.56
CA LYS A 30 15.66 6.93 -28.57
C LYS A 30 15.52 5.87 -27.47
N PHE A 31 15.00 6.25 -26.31
CA PHE A 31 14.63 5.32 -25.26
C PHE A 31 13.32 4.66 -25.69
N ASP A 32 13.40 3.73 -26.64
CA ASP A 32 12.38 2.69 -26.81
C ASP A 32 12.56 1.66 -25.68
N SER A 33 12.55 2.10 -24.42
CA SER A 33 12.52 1.15 -23.30
C SER A 33 11.10 0.66 -23.15
N GLU A 34 10.85 -0.57 -23.61
CA GLU A 34 9.61 -1.29 -23.35
C GLU A 34 9.32 -1.28 -21.83
N ILE A 35 8.09 -0.93 -21.46
CA ILE A 35 7.66 -0.92 -20.05
C ILE A 35 7.72 -2.37 -19.55
N THR A 36 8.61 -2.63 -18.60
CA THR A 36 8.75 -3.96 -18.01
C THR A 36 7.66 -4.22 -16.97
N ARG A 37 7.44 -5.50 -16.65
CA ARG A 37 6.52 -5.89 -15.56
C ARG A 37 6.83 -5.16 -14.24
N VAL A 38 8.11 -4.98 -13.91
CA VAL A 38 8.54 -4.30 -12.68
C VAL A 38 8.19 -2.81 -12.74
N ASP A 39 8.29 -2.18 -13.91
CA ASP A 39 7.88 -0.78 -14.10
C ASP A 39 6.38 -0.63 -13.87
N SER A 40 5.55 -1.53 -14.43
CA SER A 40 4.10 -1.52 -14.22
C SER A 40 3.72 -1.70 -12.74
N ILE A 41 4.35 -2.64 -12.04
CA ILE A 41 4.10 -2.86 -10.61
C ILE A 41 4.48 -1.63 -9.79
N ALA A 42 5.66 -1.04 -10.05
CA ALA A 42 6.11 0.16 -9.34
C ALA A 42 5.15 1.33 -9.54
N ILE A 43 4.65 1.54 -10.77
CA ILE A 43 3.66 2.58 -11.07
C ILE A 43 2.37 2.35 -10.27
N ILE A 44 1.83 1.12 -10.26
CA ILE A 44 0.59 0.85 -9.54
C ILE A 44 0.77 1.02 -8.03
N LEU A 45 1.89 0.55 -7.45
CA LEU A 45 2.16 0.77 -6.03
C LEU A 45 2.35 2.25 -5.70
N ALA A 46 2.94 3.04 -6.61
CA ALA A 46 3.03 4.49 -6.46
C ALA A 46 1.65 5.15 -6.47
N GLU A 47 0.73 4.72 -7.35
CA GLU A 47 -0.65 5.20 -7.36
C GLU A 47 -1.39 4.86 -6.06
N ILE A 48 -1.26 3.62 -5.58
CA ILE A 48 -1.87 3.17 -4.31
C ILE A 48 -1.32 4.02 -3.17
N ARG A 49 0.00 4.18 -3.07
CA ARG A 49 0.62 4.96 -1.99
C ARG A 49 0.24 6.43 -2.06
N ALA A 50 0.25 7.04 -3.25
CA ALA A 50 -0.10 8.44 -3.40
C ALA A 50 -1.55 8.72 -2.99
N LEU A 51 -2.48 7.81 -3.31
CA LEU A 51 -3.88 7.93 -2.90
C LEU A 51 -4.06 7.67 -1.40
N ASP A 52 -3.51 6.57 -0.87
CA ASP A 52 -3.69 6.19 0.53
C ASP A 52 -2.91 7.11 1.49
N GLN A 53 -1.58 7.22 1.31
CA GLN A 53 -0.72 7.99 2.19
C GLN A 53 -0.75 9.49 1.85
N GLY A 54 -0.86 9.88 0.57
CA GLY A 54 -0.91 11.30 0.22
C GLY A 54 -2.12 12.04 0.78
N ILE A 55 -3.26 11.36 0.95
CA ILE A 55 -4.43 11.93 1.66
C ILE A 55 -4.16 12.03 3.16
N ARG A 56 -3.43 11.08 3.75
CA ARG A 56 -3.21 10.94 5.20
C ARG A 56 -2.06 11.78 5.75
N ASP A 57 -1.00 11.97 4.96
CA ASP A 57 0.17 12.77 5.30
C ASP A 57 -0.17 14.26 5.44
N ASN A 58 -1.25 14.69 4.78
CA ASN A 58 -1.85 15.99 5.01
C ASN A 58 -3.05 15.87 5.95
N SER A 59 -2.80 16.02 7.26
CA SER A 59 -3.84 15.89 8.29
C SER A 59 -4.99 16.89 8.11
N SER A 60 -4.73 18.09 7.60
CA SER A 60 -5.77 19.07 7.28
C SER A 60 -6.68 18.59 6.16
N LEU A 61 -6.10 18.02 5.09
CA LEU A 61 -6.86 17.40 4.00
C LEU A 61 -7.66 16.18 4.50
N PHE A 62 -7.03 15.30 5.27
CA PHE A 62 -7.68 14.10 5.79
C PHE A 62 -8.89 14.42 6.67
N LEU A 63 -8.78 15.43 7.54
CA LEU A 63 -9.86 15.88 8.42
C LEU A 63 -10.92 16.70 7.69
N ALA A 64 -10.55 17.43 6.63
CA ALA A 64 -11.50 18.15 5.78
C ALA A 64 -12.34 17.20 4.90
N ASN A 65 -11.78 16.05 4.54
CA ASN A 65 -12.49 15.03 3.79
C ASN A 65 -13.62 14.39 4.59
N SER A 66 -14.74 14.11 3.94
CA SER A 66 -15.81 13.34 4.58
C SER A 66 -15.35 11.92 4.88
N ARG A 67 -15.92 11.32 5.95
CA ARG A 67 -15.72 9.89 6.24
C ARG A 67 -16.05 9.01 5.03
N ALA A 68 -17.08 9.36 4.26
CA ALA A 68 -17.47 8.63 3.06
C ALA A 68 -16.39 8.67 1.97
N PHE A 69 -15.76 9.84 1.78
CA PHE A 69 -14.64 9.99 0.86
C PHE A 69 -13.44 9.12 1.28
N ASN A 70 -13.04 9.19 2.56
CA ASN A 70 -11.92 8.39 3.05
C ASN A 70 -12.18 6.88 2.91
N LEU A 71 -13.40 6.41 3.22
CA LEU A 71 -13.78 5.01 3.01
C LEU A 71 -13.82 4.60 1.54
N HIS A 72 -14.21 5.52 0.65
CA HIS A 72 -14.18 5.27 -0.79
C HIS A 72 -12.74 5.12 -1.30
N THR A 73 -11.84 6.01 -0.90
CA THR A 73 -10.40 5.92 -1.20
C THR A 73 -9.81 4.62 -0.69
N ASP A 74 -10.11 4.24 0.55
CA ASP A 74 -9.66 2.98 1.15
C ASP A 74 -10.13 1.79 0.30
N SER A 75 -11.40 1.77 -0.11
CA SER A 75 -11.95 0.68 -0.94
C SER A 75 -11.32 0.62 -2.33
N LEU A 76 -11.07 1.78 -2.96
CA LEU A 76 -10.41 1.86 -4.27
C LEU A 76 -8.98 1.31 -4.19
N CYS A 77 -8.21 1.75 -3.19
CA CYS A 77 -6.83 1.31 -2.98
C CYS A 77 -6.77 -0.19 -2.68
N PHE A 78 -7.72 -0.70 -1.89
CA PHE A 78 -7.83 -2.14 -1.66
C PHE A 78 -8.10 -2.93 -2.94
N SER A 79 -9.04 -2.48 -3.78
CA SER A 79 -9.33 -3.15 -5.06
C SER A 79 -8.10 -3.17 -5.98
N LYS A 80 -7.33 -2.07 -6.03
CA LYS A 80 -6.05 -2.05 -6.77
C LYS A 80 -5.03 -3.03 -6.18
N ALA A 81 -4.91 -3.11 -4.85
CA ALA A 81 -4.01 -4.06 -4.20
C ALA A 81 -4.38 -5.52 -4.48
N ILE A 82 -5.66 -5.88 -4.38
CA ILE A 82 -6.14 -7.22 -4.74
C ILE A 82 -5.84 -7.53 -6.21
N TRP A 83 -6.11 -6.59 -7.12
CA TRP A 83 -5.79 -6.77 -8.53
C TRP A 83 -4.29 -7.04 -8.75
N VAL A 84 -3.40 -6.27 -8.09
CA VAL A 84 -1.94 -6.48 -8.18
C VAL A 84 -1.56 -7.88 -7.68
N ILE A 85 -2.08 -8.30 -6.53
CA ILE A 85 -1.78 -9.61 -5.95
C ILE A 85 -2.28 -10.73 -6.87
N GLU A 86 -3.47 -10.59 -7.43
CA GLU A 86 -4.04 -11.57 -8.36
C GLU A 86 -3.23 -11.72 -9.65
N HIS A 87 -2.75 -10.62 -10.22
CA HIS A 87 -2.07 -10.63 -11.51
C HIS A 87 -0.57 -10.88 -11.41
N TYR A 88 0.05 -10.53 -10.28
CA TYR A 88 1.51 -10.57 -10.14
C TYR A 88 1.99 -11.36 -8.92
N GLY A 89 1.10 -11.84 -8.06
CA GLY A 89 1.42 -12.36 -6.74
C GLY A 89 1.68 -11.22 -5.73
N TYR A 90 1.83 -11.57 -4.46
CA TYR A 90 2.20 -10.62 -3.43
C TYR A 90 3.63 -10.12 -3.66
N ILE A 91 3.77 -8.80 -3.79
CA ILE A 91 5.03 -8.18 -4.18
C ILE A 91 5.89 -7.94 -2.94
N LYS A 92 7.07 -8.57 -2.91
CA LYS A 92 8.09 -8.41 -1.85
C LYS A 92 9.36 -7.71 -2.33
N ASN A 93 9.49 -7.48 -3.63
CA ASN A 93 10.72 -7.02 -4.26
C ASN A 93 10.40 -6.25 -5.56
N LEU A 94 10.93 -5.04 -5.71
CA LEU A 94 10.80 -4.17 -6.89
C LEU A 94 12.07 -4.13 -7.75
N GLY A 95 12.97 -5.10 -7.59
CA GLY A 95 14.21 -5.25 -8.34
C GLY A 95 15.05 -3.97 -8.32
N LYS A 96 15.27 -3.40 -9.51
CA LYS A 96 16.06 -2.18 -9.72
C LYS A 96 15.53 -0.95 -8.96
N TYR A 97 14.29 -0.99 -8.49
CA TYR A 97 13.67 0.10 -7.74
C TYR A 97 13.72 -0.05 -6.22
N ASN A 98 14.25 -1.14 -5.67
CA ASN A 98 14.27 -1.32 -4.21
C ASN A 98 15.01 -0.19 -3.48
N ASP A 99 16.17 0.21 -3.98
CA ASP A 99 17.01 1.19 -3.29
C ASP A 99 16.38 2.59 -3.28
N SER A 100 15.70 2.97 -4.36
CA SER A 100 15.10 4.31 -4.50
C SER A 100 13.62 4.37 -4.10
N PHE A 101 12.88 3.27 -4.28
CA PHE A 101 11.42 3.21 -4.17
C PHE A 101 10.92 1.96 -3.43
N GLY A 102 11.76 1.26 -2.68
CA GLY A 102 11.37 0.09 -1.89
C GLY A 102 10.23 0.38 -0.90
N TYR A 103 10.11 1.62 -0.43
CA TYR A 103 9.01 2.10 0.42
C TYR A 103 7.62 1.96 -0.23
N LEU A 104 7.53 1.79 -1.56
CA LEU A 104 6.26 1.52 -2.25
C LEU A 104 5.67 0.16 -1.86
N LEU A 105 6.51 -0.81 -1.45
CA LEU A 105 6.05 -2.12 -0.98
C LEU A 105 5.17 -2.02 0.27
N GLU A 106 5.37 -0.98 1.09
CA GLU A 106 4.57 -0.72 2.30
C GLU A 106 3.12 -0.32 2.00
N ALA A 107 2.80 0.04 0.76
CA ALA A 107 1.44 0.39 0.36
C ALA A 107 0.49 -0.80 0.52
N LEU A 108 0.93 -2.02 0.15
CA LEU A 108 0.09 -3.22 0.24
C LEU A 108 -0.35 -3.55 1.68
N PRO A 109 0.54 -3.68 2.68
CA PRO A 109 0.10 -3.97 4.04
C PRO A 109 -0.81 -2.87 4.61
N ALA A 110 -0.55 -1.59 4.31
CA ALA A 110 -1.39 -0.48 4.78
C ALA A 110 -2.84 -0.59 4.27
N VAL A 111 -3.02 -0.73 2.96
CA VAL A 111 -4.36 -0.73 2.36
C VAL A 111 -5.17 -1.98 2.70
N LEU A 112 -4.52 -3.14 2.84
CA LEU A 112 -5.17 -4.36 3.33
C LEU A 112 -5.71 -4.16 4.75
N LEU A 113 -4.94 -3.48 5.62
CA LEU A 113 -5.36 -3.15 6.97
C LEU A 113 -6.51 -2.13 7.03
N HIS A 114 -6.69 -1.27 6.03
CA HIS A 114 -7.76 -0.26 6.04
C HIS A 114 -9.15 -0.85 5.75
N ASN A 115 -9.24 -2.03 5.10
CA ASN A 115 -10.53 -2.67 4.77
C ASN A 115 -10.65 -4.09 5.32
N PRO A 116 -10.67 -4.27 6.66
CA PRO A 116 -10.67 -5.60 7.25
C PRO A 116 -11.89 -6.45 6.90
N GLN A 117 -13.04 -5.83 6.62
CA GLN A 117 -14.25 -6.53 6.16
C GLN A 117 -14.03 -7.29 4.85
N ARG A 118 -13.26 -6.72 3.93
CA ARG A 118 -13.05 -7.31 2.61
C ARG A 118 -12.05 -8.45 2.62
N LEU A 119 -11.23 -8.53 3.66
CA LEU A 119 -10.24 -9.61 3.82
C LEU A 119 -10.89 -10.97 4.09
N ILE A 120 -12.08 -11.00 4.70
CA ILE A 120 -12.82 -12.23 4.99
C ILE A 120 -13.76 -12.66 3.85
N GLU A 121 -13.87 -11.87 2.78
CA GLU A 121 -14.64 -12.26 1.59
C GLU A 121 -13.97 -13.48 0.95
N PRO A 122 -14.73 -14.51 0.52
CA PRO A 122 -14.15 -15.78 0.07
C PRO A 122 -13.05 -15.63 -0.98
N HIS A 123 -13.30 -14.82 -2.02
CA HIS A 123 -12.33 -14.58 -3.08
C HIS A 123 -11.02 -13.97 -2.56
N THR A 124 -11.11 -12.95 -1.70
CA THR A 124 -9.94 -12.28 -1.13
C THR A 124 -9.18 -13.22 -0.20
N TYR A 125 -9.90 -13.92 0.67
CA TYR A 125 -9.30 -14.88 1.59
C TYR A 125 -8.55 -15.98 0.83
N ASP A 126 -9.18 -16.59 -0.17
CA ASP A 126 -8.58 -17.64 -1.00
C ASP A 126 -7.36 -17.13 -1.76
N LEU A 127 -7.39 -15.89 -2.26
CA LEU A 127 -6.23 -15.27 -2.90
C LEU A 127 -5.06 -15.16 -1.92
N LEU A 128 -5.27 -14.60 -0.73
CA LEU A 128 -4.21 -14.45 0.28
C LEU A 128 -3.70 -15.80 0.78
N LYS A 129 -4.57 -16.79 0.94
CA LYS A 129 -4.20 -18.16 1.29
C LYS A 129 -3.30 -18.79 0.22
N ARG A 130 -3.62 -18.66 -1.07
CA ARG A 130 -2.74 -19.13 -2.15
C ARG A 130 -1.38 -18.45 -2.14
N GLU A 131 -1.31 -17.17 -1.77
CA GLU A 131 -0.03 -16.47 -1.60
C GLU A 131 0.78 -17.02 -0.42
N VAL A 132 0.12 -17.46 0.65
CA VAL A 132 0.76 -18.17 1.78
C VAL A 132 1.28 -19.53 1.33
N GLU A 133 0.44 -20.34 0.69
CA GLU A 133 0.81 -21.66 0.16
C GLU A 133 1.98 -21.58 -0.84
N ALA A 134 2.03 -20.51 -1.63
CA ALA A 134 3.12 -20.25 -2.58
C ALA A 134 4.38 -19.66 -1.93
N GLY A 135 4.41 -19.43 -0.60
CA GLY A 135 5.53 -18.83 0.13
C GLY A 135 5.74 -17.32 -0.15
N ARG A 136 4.84 -16.70 -0.91
CA ARG A 136 4.89 -15.28 -1.28
C ARG A 136 4.31 -14.37 -0.20
N LEU A 137 3.59 -14.90 0.78
CA LEU A 137 3.09 -14.13 1.93
C LEU A 137 3.24 -14.94 3.23
N PRO A 138 3.72 -14.37 4.35
CA PRO A 138 3.77 -15.10 5.62
C PRO A 138 2.37 -15.35 6.18
N ALA A 139 2.11 -16.57 6.67
CA ALA A 139 0.83 -16.95 7.26
C ALA A 139 0.48 -16.09 8.49
N GLU A 140 1.47 -15.75 9.31
CA GLU A 140 1.34 -14.91 10.50
C GLU A 140 0.89 -13.49 10.15
N PHE A 141 1.34 -12.99 9.00
CA PHE A 141 0.93 -11.68 8.50
C PHE A 141 -0.53 -11.71 8.06
N VAL A 142 -0.97 -12.74 7.31
CA VAL A 142 -2.39 -12.91 6.94
C VAL A 142 -3.28 -13.08 8.17
N ALA A 143 -2.85 -13.87 9.15
CA ALA A 143 -3.54 -14.01 10.42
C ALA A 143 -3.70 -12.66 11.14
N THR A 144 -2.68 -11.81 11.13
CA THR A 144 -2.74 -10.45 11.70
C THR A 144 -3.74 -9.56 10.95
N LEU A 145 -3.74 -9.61 9.62
CA LEU A 145 -4.69 -8.88 8.78
C LEU A 145 -6.14 -9.28 9.09
N LEU A 146 -6.41 -10.58 9.17
CA LEU A 146 -7.74 -11.14 9.43
C LEU A 146 -8.20 -10.87 10.86
N ASP A 147 -7.32 -10.95 11.86
CA ASP A 147 -7.69 -10.69 13.25
C ASP A 147 -8.18 -9.26 13.47
N LYS A 148 -7.71 -8.31 12.66
CA LYS A 148 -8.23 -6.93 12.69
C LYS A 148 -9.74 -6.89 12.44
N TYR A 149 -10.24 -7.73 11.54
CA TYR A 149 -11.69 -7.85 11.31
C TYR A 149 -12.40 -8.29 12.58
N TYR A 150 -11.98 -9.42 13.16
CA TYR A 150 -12.59 -9.97 14.36
C TYR A 150 -12.54 -8.99 15.53
N VAL A 151 -11.40 -8.33 15.75
CA VAL A 151 -11.24 -7.34 16.81
C VAL A 151 -12.16 -6.14 16.58
N MET A 152 -12.14 -5.56 15.39
CA MET A 152 -12.86 -4.31 15.12
C MET A 152 -14.36 -4.51 14.99
N LYS A 153 -14.81 -5.60 14.35
CA LYS A 153 -16.20 -5.86 13.99
C LYS A 153 -16.90 -6.79 14.98
N GLU A 154 -16.24 -7.86 15.39
CA GLU A 154 -16.84 -8.88 16.27
C GLU A 154 -16.43 -8.73 17.74
N LYS A 155 -15.53 -7.80 18.07
CA LYS A 155 -15.08 -7.51 19.43
C LYS A 155 -14.47 -8.74 20.13
N ARG A 156 -13.79 -9.60 19.37
CA ARG A 156 -13.04 -10.77 19.84
C ARG A 156 -11.76 -10.96 19.03
N THR A 157 -10.80 -11.71 19.54
CA THR A 157 -9.59 -12.10 18.80
C THR A 157 -9.66 -13.60 18.52
N LEU A 158 -9.37 -14.00 17.28
CA LEU A 158 -9.36 -15.40 16.84
C LEU A 158 -7.96 -15.86 16.41
N TYR A 159 -7.07 -14.94 16.04
CA TYR A 159 -5.69 -15.26 15.70
C TYR A 159 -4.67 -14.78 16.73
N PHE A 160 -5.11 -14.08 17.78
CA PHE A 160 -4.26 -13.55 18.84
C PHE A 160 -3.20 -12.53 18.36
N SER A 161 -3.58 -11.68 17.40
CA SER A 161 -2.70 -10.64 16.86
C SER A 161 -2.51 -9.47 17.85
N GLY A 162 -1.63 -8.52 17.50
CA GLY A 162 -1.45 -7.29 18.27
C GLY A 162 -2.72 -6.42 18.39
N PHE A 163 -3.69 -6.55 17.47
CA PHE A 163 -4.94 -5.79 17.51
C PHE A 163 -5.79 -6.12 18.74
N ARG A 164 -5.62 -7.31 19.35
CA ARG A 164 -6.34 -7.71 20.57
C ARG A 164 -6.24 -6.70 21.71
N GLN A 165 -5.18 -5.88 21.75
CA GLN A 165 -5.00 -4.83 22.74
C GLN A 165 -6.07 -3.73 22.66
N TRP A 166 -6.86 -3.68 21.59
CA TRP A 166 -8.02 -2.80 21.46
C TRP A 166 -9.30 -3.34 22.09
N LEU A 167 -9.26 -4.59 22.59
CA LEU A 167 -10.37 -5.21 23.30
C LEU A 167 -10.25 -4.93 24.79
N GLN A 168 -11.39 -4.87 25.49
CA GLN A 168 -11.42 -4.85 26.95
C GLN A 168 -10.85 -6.16 27.53
N GLN A 169 -11.15 -7.29 26.88
CA GLN A 169 -10.59 -8.60 27.18
C GLN A 169 -9.65 -9.01 26.04
N PRO A 170 -8.31 -8.82 26.17
CA PRO A 170 -7.35 -9.02 25.08
C PRO A 170 -6.95 -10.50 24.89
N TYR A 171 -7.85 -11.44 25.20
CA TYR A 171 -7.63 -12.88 25.13
C TYR A 171 -8.82 -13.57 24.43
N PRO A 172 -8.59 -14.65 23.67
CA PRO A 172 -9.66 -15.42 23.05
C PRO A 172 -10.49 -16.12 24.12
N GLN A 173 -11.79 -16.27 23.89
CA GLN A 173 -12.68 -16.95 24.83
C GLN A 173 -12.71 -18.45 24.55
N LYS A 174 -12.90 -19.29 25.58
CA LYS A 174 -12.92 -20.75 25.41
C LYS A 174 -13.96 -21.21 24.38
N ARG A 175 -15.10 -20.51 24.28
CA ARG A 175 -16.14 -20.76 23.26
C ARG A 175 -15.68 -20.56 21.82
N ASP A 176 -14.63 -19.77 21.61
CA ASP A 176 -14.08 -19.44 20.28
C ASP A 176 -12.98 -20.41 19.84
N GLN A 177 -12.54 -21.33 20.72
CA GLN A 177 -11.38 -22.17 20.47
C GLN A 177 -11.51 -22.99 19.17
N ALA A 178 -12.61 -23.71 18.98
CA ALA A 178 -12.78 -24.53 17.79
C ALA A 178 -12.71 -23.72 16.48
N LEU A 179 -13.24 -22.49 16.50
CA LEU A 179 -13.16 -21.59 15.36
C LEU A 179 -11.74 -21.04 15.16
N SER A 180 -11.08 -20.61 16.24
CA SER A 180 -9.69 -20.16 16.22
C SER A 180 -8.76 -21.23 15.67
N ASP A 181 -8.88 -22.46 16.15
CA ASP A 181 -8.07 -23.60 15.72
C ASP A 181 -8.28 -23.89 14.23
N SER A 182 -9.54 -23.96 13.79
CA SER A 182 -9.88 -24.18 12.38
C SER A 182 -9.29 -23.10 11.47
N LEU A 183 -9.43 -21.83 11.85
CA LEU A 183 -8.93 -20.70 11.06
C LEU A 183 -7.40 -20.68 10.97
N ARG A 184 -6.72 -21.00 12.07
CA ARG A 184 -5.24 -21.06 12.10
C ARG A 184 -4.70 -22.22 11.30
N GLN A 185 -5.30 -23.40 11.45
CA GLN A 185 -4.93 -24.59 10.69
C GLN A 185 -5.14 -24.38 9.19
N ASP A 186 -6.20 -23.65 8.79
CA ASP A 186 -6.45 -23.37 7.38
C ASP A 186 -5.36 -22.51 6.72
N LEU A 187 -4.66 -21.67 7.50
CA LEU A 187 -3.47 -20.92 7.06
C LEU A 187 -2.15 -21.68 7.26
N GLY A 188 -2.18 -22.93 7.73
CA GLY A 188 -0.98 -23.71 8.07
C GLY A 188 -0.28 -23.27 9.36
N LEU A 189 -0.96 -22.52 10.23
CA LEU A 189 -0.43 -22.08 11.52
C LEU A 189 -0.71 -23.11 12.62
N PRO A 190 0.16 -23.22 13.64
CA PRO A 190 -0.16 -24.01 14.83
C PRO A 190 -1.35 -23.40 15.57
N VAL A 191 -2.18 -24.26 16.16
CA VAL A 191 -3.26 -23.86 17.07
C VAL A 191 -2.72 -23.07 18.27
N LEU A 192 -3.56 -22.26 18.90
CA LEU A 192 -3.15 -21.52 20.09
C LEU A 192 -3.07 -22.45 21.31
N PRO A 193 -2.13 -22.22 22.24
CA PRO A 193 -2.12 -22.95 23.50
C PRO A 193 -3.43 -22.78 24.29
N ASP A 194 -3.93 -23.87 24.87
CA ASP A 194 -5.12 -23.87 25.73
C ASP A 194 -5.07 -22.82 26.83
N SER A 195 -3.88 -22.54 27.36
CA SER A 195 -3.63 -21.56 28.42
C SER A 195 -3.95 -20.11 28.03
N LEU A 196 -4.11 -19.82 26.74
CA LEU A 196 -4.49 -18.48 26.26
C LEU A 196 -6.00 -18.25 26.30
N PHE A 197 -6.81 -19.31 26.37
CA PHE A 197 -8.27 -19.19 26.32
C PHE A 197 -8.86 -18.95 27.71
N VAL A 198 -9.68 -17.91 27.81
CA VAL A 198 -10.33 -17.48 29.07
C VAL A 198 -11.83 -17.78 29.05
N TYR A 199 -12.42 -17.96 30.24
CA TYR A 199 -13.85 -18.23 30.43
C TYR A 199 -14.67 -16.95 30.60
#